data_AF-A0AA36LPE7-F1
#
_entry.id   AF-A0AA36LPE7-F1
#
_cell.length_a   1.000
_cell.length_b   1.000
_cell.length_c   1.000
_cell.angle_alpha   90.00
_cell.angle_beta   90.00
_cell.angle_gamma   90.00
#
_symmetry.space_group_name_H-M   'P 1'
#
loop_
_entity.id
_entity.type
_entity.pdbx_description
1 polymer ?
#
loop_
_entity_poly.entity_id
_entity_poly.type
_entity_poly.pdbx_seq_one_letter_code
_entity_poly.pdbx_strand_id
1 'polypeptide(L)'
;MNKLSQLIGAENRALMQPLRPWRENAQVLLAHGQWEAMFILWMEQHSYRRALQIAHACLSDAPNDVVWQDCHADIALWLAEPDDELRWRIFQHGNSLGFASALGAMALSLFWSEGSMAPAGLDAVYPEADLSPTMLLCSLKSSSLALAGEQLPLVGARTLMDKLLSAEGGR
;
A
#
# COMPACT_ATOMS: atom_id res chain seq x y z
N MET A 1 17.78 -6.95 4.18
CA MET A 1 16.78 -6.76 5.25
C MET A 1 15.90 -5.59 4.83
N ASN A 2 14.59 -5.80 4.66
CA ASN A 2 13.67 -4.73 4.26
C ASN A 2 13.62 -3.67 5.39
N LYS A 3 13.93 -2.40 5.12
CA LYS A 3 13.86 -1.32 6.13
C LYS A 3 12.44 -1.20 6.73
N LEU A 4 11.40 -1.62 5.99
CA LEU A 4 10.03 -1.68 6.49
C LEU A 4 9.89 -2.51 7.79
N SER A 5 10.61 -3.64 7.89
CA SER A 5 10.62 -4.51 9.08
C SER A 5 11.14 -3.81 10.35
N GLN A 6 11.99 -2.79 10.16
CA GLN A 6 12.57 -2.02 11.26
C GLN A 6 11.52 -1.11 11.92
N LEU A 7 10.45 -0.77 11.20
CA LEU A 7 9.31 0.00 11.71
C LEU A 7 8.45 -0.79 12.69
N ILE A 8 8.56 -2.13 12.72
CA ILE A 8 7.93 -2.92 13.78
C ILE A 8 8.68 -2.65 15.09
N GLY A 9 8.00 -2.03 16.07
CA GLY A 9 8.55 -1.78 17.40
C GLY A 9 9.00 -3.04 18.14
N ALA A 10 9.85 -2.89 19.16
CA ALA A 10 10.32 -4.02 19.97
C ALA A 10 9.17 -4.71 20.72
N GLU A 11 8.19 -3.93 21.16
CA GLU A 11 6.94 -4.37 21.77
C GLU A 11 6.11 -5.24 20.83
N ASN A 12 6.04 -4.88 19.55
CA ASN A 12 5.32 -5.66 18.54
C ASN A 12 6.07 -6.93 18.15
N ARG A 13 7.41 -6.87 18.12
CA ARG A 13 8.25 -8.06 17.97
C ARG A 13 8.07 -9.04 19.12
N ALA A 14 7.90 -8.57 20.35
CA ALA A 14 7.68 -9.42 21.52
C ALA A 14 6.35 -10.18 21.49
N LEU A 15 5.34 -9.65 20.78
CA LEU A 15 4.06 -10.33 20.56
C LEU A 15 4.15 -11.47 19.53
N MET A 16 5.12 -11.40 18.62
CA MET A 16 5.30 -12.37 17.55
C MET A 16 6.20 -13.53 17.97
N GLN A 17 5.92 -14.71 17.41
CA GLN A 17 6.76 -15.90 17.58
C GLN A 17 7.41 -16.26 16.24
N PRO A 18 8.75 -16.43 16.18
CA PRO A 18 9.45 -16.68 14.90
C PRO A 18 9.00 -17.94 14.16
N LEU A 19 8.61 -19.00 14.88
CA LEU A 19 8.18 -20.27 14.30
C LEU A 19 6.68 -20.31 13.97
N ARG A 20 5.93 -19.29 14.39
CA ARG A 20 4.49 -19.22 14.15
C ARG A 20 4.24 -18.76 12.70
N PRO A 21 3.29 -19.37 11.97
CA PRO A 21 2.88 -18.88 10.66
C PRO A 21 2.54 -17.37 10.71
N TRP A 22 2.96 -16.63 9.68
CA TRP A 22 2.81 -15.17 9.65
C TRP A 22 1.34 -14.74 9.85
N ARG A 23 0.37 -15.52 9.33
CA ARG A 23 -1.06 -15.23 9.47
C ARG A 23 -1.54 -15.26 10.93
N GLU A 24 -1.02 -16.18 11.72
CA GLU A 24 -1.35 -16.24 13.15
C GLU A 24 -0.63 -15.12 13.92
N ASN A 25 0.61 -14.76 13.55
CA ASN A 25 1.27 -13.56 14.09
C ASN A 25 0.48 -12.28 13.76
N ALA A 26 -0.05 -12.16 12.53
CA ALA A 26 -0.94 -11.06 12.13
C ALA A 26 -2.22 -11.00 12.96
N GLN A 27 -2.84 -12.16 13.25
CA GLN A 27 -4.01 -12.24 14.13
C GLN A 27 -3.69 -11.80 15.56
N VAL A 28 -2.53 -12.19 16.11
CA VAL A 28 -2.09 -11.73 17.44
C VAL A 28 -1.89 -10.21 17.45
N LEU A 29 -1.22 -9.66 16.44
CA LEU A 29 -1.06 -8.21 16.32
C LEU A 29 -2.42 -7.49 16.27
N LEU A 30 -3.38 -8.00 15.48
CA LEU A 30 -4.75 -7.46 15.41
C LEU A 30 -5.53 -7.57 16.72
N ALA A 31 -5.35 -8.67 17.47
CA ALA A 31 -5.99 -8.86 18.78
C ALA A 31 -5.47 -7.86 19.81
N HIS A 32 -4.19 -7.48 19.70
CA HIS A 32 -3.53 -6.48 20.55
C HIS A 32 -3.64 -5.03 20.01
N GLY A 33 -4.41 -4.80 18.95
CA GLY A 33 -4.59 -3.48 18.35
C GLY A 33 -3.39 -2.95 17.56
N GLN A 34 -2.37 -3.78 17.29
CA GLN A 34 -1.13 -3.45 16.60
C GLN A 34 -1.27 -3.63 15.08
N TRP A 35 -2.30 -3.00 14.51
CA TRP A 35 -2.71 -3.21 13.13
C TRP A 35 -1.71 -2.64 12.09
N GLU A 36 -0.94 -1.61 12.43
CA GLU A 36 0.13 -1.11 11.55
C GLU A 36 1.26 -2.13 11.37
N ALA A 37 1.68 -2.78 12.46
CA ALA A 37 2.67 -3.86 12.42
C ALA A 37 2.15 -5.08 11.66
N MET A 38 0.84 -5.33 11.71
CA MET A 38 0.21 -6.38 10.91
C MET A 38 0.35 -6.10 9.40
N PHE A 39 0.12 -4.87 8.94
CA PHE A 39 0.32 -4.54 7.52
C PHE A 39 1.77 -4.67 7.08
N ILE A 40 2.72 -4.28 7.93
CA ILE A 40 4.15 -4.50 7.65
C ILE A 40 4.43 -5.99 7.48
N LEU A 41 3.93 -6.83 8.40
CA LEU A 41 4.11 -8.28 8.32
C LEU A 41 3.47 -8.88 7.05
N TRP A 42 2.30 -8.39 6.64
CA TRP A 42 1.64 -8.78 5.40
C TRP A 42 2.44 -8.39 4.14
N MET A 43 2.96 -7.16 4.10
CA MET A 43 3.78 -6.68 2.98
C MET A 43 5.07 -7.50 2.82
N GLU A 44 5.65 -8.01 3.91
CA GLU A 44 6.84 -8.87 3.86
C GLU A 44 6.60 -10.23 3.19
N GLN A 45 5.35 -10.66 3.06
CA GLN A 45 5.02 -11.95 2.41
C GLN A 45 4.98 -11.86 0.89
N HIS A 46 5.14 -10.66 0.33
CA HIS A 46 4.91 -10.36 -1.07
C HIS A 46 6.08 -9.58 -1.66
N SER A 47 6.30 -9.74 -2.97
CA SER A 47 7.06 -8.72 -3.70
C SER A 47 6.29 -7.41 -3.70
N TYR A 48 6.99 -6.27 -3.80
CA TYR A 48 6.34 -4.95 -3.84
C TYR A 48 5.23 -4.89 -4.90
N ARG A 49 5.49 -5.36 -6.13
CA ARG A 49 4.51 -5.34 -7.23
C ARG A 49 3.27 -6.18 -6.93
N ARG A 50 3.43 -7.33 -6.27
CA ARG A 50 2.28 -8.16 -5.86
C ARG A 50 1.50 -7.51 -4.73
N ALA A 51 2.16 -6.92 -3.74
CA ALA A 51 1.51 -6.17 -2.67
C ALA A 51 0.71 -4.98 -3.22
N LEU A 52 1.31 -4.20 -4.14
CA LEU A 52 0.65 -3.09 -4.83
C LEU A 52 -0.60 -3.55 -5.57
N GLN A 53 -0.50 -4.64 -6.35
CA GLN A 53 -1.64 -5.19 -7.09
C GLN A 53 -2.79 -5.63 -6.16
N ILE A 54 -2.49 -6.36 -5.08
CA ILE A 54 -3.52 -6.82 -4.13
C ILE A 54 -4.15 -5.63 -3.41
N ALA A 55 -3.33 -4.66 -2.97
CA ALA A 55 -3.82 -3.47 -2.29
C ALA A 55 -4.71 -2.61 -3.19
N HIS A 56 -4.32 -2.44 -4.47
CA HIS A 56 -5.10 -1.71 -5.47
C HIS A 56 -6.49 -2.33 -5.66
N ALA A 57 -6.57 -3.65 -5.80
CA ALA A 57 -7.84 -4.38 -5.93
C ALA A 57 -8.75 -4.27 -4.68
N CYS A 58 -8.20 -3.87 -3.53
CA CYS A 58 -8.95 -3.71 -2.28
C CYS A 58 -9.41 -2.28 -2.00
N LEU A 59 -9.01 -1.30 -2.83
CA LEU A 59 -9.45 0.08 -2.69
C LEU A 59 -10.99 0.15 -2.81
N SER A 60 -11.57 1.08 -2.06
CA SER A 60 -13.02 1.29 -2.11
C SER A 60 -13.33 2.26 -3.24
N ASP A 61 -14.32 1.92 -4.07
CA ASP A 61 -14.74 2.74 -5.20
C ASP A 61 -15.18 4.14 -4.77
N ALA A 62 -14.76 5.14 -5.54
CA ALA A 62 -15.29 6.50 -5.46
C ALA A 62 -15.97 6.87 -6.80
N PRO A 63 -17.22 6.40 -7.04
CA PRO A 63 -17.85 6.45 -8.37
C PRO A 63 -18.18 7.85 -8.88
N ASN A 64 -18.12 8.87 -8.03
CA ASN A 64 -18.43 10.26 -8.39
C ASN A 64 -17.18 11.16 -8.48
N ASP A 65 -15.98 10.59 -8.33
CA ASP A 65 -14.72 11.32 -8.42
C ASP A 65 -13.97 10.88 -9.68
N VAL A 66 -13.99 11.74 -10.70
CA VAL A 66 -13.37 11.47 -12.01
C VAL A 66 -11.86 11.30 -11.88
N VAL A 67 -11.19 12.11 -11.05
CA VAL A 67 -9.74 12.01 -10.86
C VAL A 67 -9.39 10.69 -10.18
N TRP A 68 -10.22 10.26 -9.23
CA TRP A 68 -10.07 8.95 -8.59
C TRP A 68 -10.24 7.82 -9.61
N GLN A 69 -11.27 7.87 -10.45
CA GLN A 69 -11.56 6.86 -11.46
C GLN A 69 -10.42 6.74 -12.48
N ASP A 70 -9.96 7.87 -13.01
CA ASP A 70 -8.86 7.92 -13.97
C ASP A 70 -7.56 7.39 -13.34
N CYS A 71 -7.25 7.80 -12.11
CA CYS A 71 -6.09 7.29 -11.39
C CYS A 71 -6.17 5.78 -11.14
N HIS A 72 -7.33 5.28 -10.72
CA HIS A 72 -7.53 3.87 -10.43
C HIS A 72 -7.42 3.01 -11.69
N ALA A 73 -7.99 3.47 -12.81
CA ALA A 73 -7.88 2.81 -14.11
C ALA A 73 -6.44 2.83 -14.65
N ASP A 74 -5.73 3.95 -14.51
CA ASP A 74 -4.33 4.07 -14.94
C ASP A 74 -3.40 3.15 -14.16
N ILE A 75 -3.57 3.03 -12.84
CA ILE A 75 -2.81 2.07 -12.05
C ILE A 75 -3.08 0.64 -12.51
N ALA A 76 -4.33 0.29 -12.82
CA ALA A 76 -4.68 -1.03 -13.34
C ALA A 76 -3.97 -1.32 -14.69
N LEU A 77 -3.96 -0.32 -15.58
CA LEU A 77 -3.28 -0.39 -16.87
C LEU A 77 -1.77 -0.56 -16.69
N TRP A 78 -1.14 0.24 -15.83
CA TRP A 78 0.29 0.17 -15.56
C TRP A 78 0.70 -1.16 -14.92
N LEU A 79 -0.13 -1.71 -14.04
CA LEU A 79 0.11 -3.01 -13.44
C LEU A 79 0.12 -4.14 -14.49
N ALA A 80 -0.69 -4.02 -15.55
CA ALA A 80 -0.70 -4.95 -16.67
C ALA A 80 0.49 -4.73 -17.62
N GLU A 81 0.75 -3.48 -18.00
CA GLU A 81 1.80 -3.08 -18.94
C GLU A 81 2.49 -1.79 -18.46
N PRO A 82 3.66 -1.91 -17.79
CA PRO A 82 4.37 -0.74 -17.27
C PRO A 82 4.84 0.18 -18.38
N ASP A 83 4.53 1.47 -18.23
CA ASP A 83 4.93 2.54 -19.13
C ASP A 83 5.32 3.78 -18.32
N ASP A 84 6.35 4.51 -18.76
CA ASP A 84 6.91 5.64 -18.00
C ASP A 84 6.02 6.90 -18.10
N GLU A 85 5.43 7.16 -19.26
CA GLU A 85 4.50 8.29 -19.43
C GLU A 85 3.24 8.09 -18.57
N LEU A 86 2.73 6.85 -18.55
CA LEU A 86 1.64 6.43 -17.69
C LEU A 86 2.00 6.54 -16.20
N ARG A 87 3.23 6.14 -15.81
CA ARG A 87 3.73 6.30 -14.43
C ARG A 87 3.72 7.77 -13.99
N TRP A 88 4.14 8.68 -14.86
CA TRP A 88 4.06 10.12 -14.60
C TRP A 88 2.62 10.64 -14.54
N ARG A 89 1.72 10.15 -15.41
CA ARG A 89 0.29 10.50 -15.37
C ARG A 89 -0.36 10.07 -14.05
N ILE A 90 -0.08 8.85 -13.58
CA ILE A 90 -0.52 8.35 -12.27
C ILE A 90 -0.04 9.26 -11.15
N PHE A 91 1.23 9.70 -11.18
CA PHE A 91 1.76 10.64 -10.19
C PHE A 91 0.98 11.97 -10.17
N GLN A 92 0.63 12.53 -11.33
CA GLN A 92 -0.15 13.77 -11.39
C GLN A 92 -1.58 13.61 -10.86
N HIS A 93 -2.23 12.49 -11.15
CA HIS A 93 -3.52 12.17 -10.55
C HIS A 93 -3.39 12.02 -9.03
N GLY A 94 -2.38 11.29 -8.55
CA GLY A 94 -2.12 11.13 -7.12
C GLY A 94 -1.86 12.46 -6.39
N ASN A 95 -1.13 13.38 -7.04
CA ASN A 95 -0.91 14.73 -6.51
C ASN A 95 -2.23 15.51 -6.41
N SER A 96 -3.11 15.39 -7.41
CA SER A 96 -4.42 16.05 -7.43
C SER A 96 -5.37 15.50 -6.36
N LEU A 97 -5.33 14.19 -6.10
CA LEU A 97 -6.07 13.53 -5.01
C LEU A 97 -5.48 13.84 -3.63
N GLY A 98 -4.24 14.31 -3.58
CA GLY A 98 -3.45 14.49 -2.38
C GLY A 98 -2.86 13.18 -1.86
N PHE A 99 -1.57 13.19 -1.56
CA PHE A 99 -0.82 12.01 -1.10
C PHE A 99 -1.20 11.51 0.32
N ALA A 100 -2.09 12.22 1.02
CA ALA A 100 -2.69 11.72 2.26
C ALA A 100 -3.86 10.75 2.01
N SER A 101 -4.47 10.78 0.82
CA SER A 101 -5.54 9.85 0.44
C SER A 101 -4.98 8.45 0.16
N ALA A 102 -5.83 7.43 0.26
CA ALA A 102 -5.44 6.04 -0.03
C ALA A 102 -4.88 5.87 -1.44
N LEU A 103 -5.61 6.36 -2.46
CA LEU A 103 -5.20 6.24 -3.85
C LEU A 103 -4.03 7.19 -4.20
N GLY A 104 -4.00 8.40 -3.65
CA GLY A 104 -2.88 9.32 -3.83
C GLY A 104 -1.57 8.77 -3.29
N ALA A 105 -1.57 8.22 -2.07
CA ALA A 105 -0.39 7.53 -1.52
C ALA A 105 0.03 6.34 -2.40
N MET A 106 -0.92 5.54 -2.90
CA MET A 106 -0.63 4.43 -3.79
C MET A 106 0.02 4.87 -5.11
N ALA A 107 -0.47 5.96 -5.70
CA ALA A 107 0.08 6.55 -6.91
C ALA A 107 1.54 7.02 -6.69
N LEU A 108 1.83 7.66 -5.57
CA LEU A 108 3.20 8.08 -5.22
C LEU A 108 4.12 6.88 -4.95
N SER A 109 3.60 5.86 -4.26
CA SER A 109 4.30 4.60 -4.04
C SER A 109 4.74 3.97 -5.37
N LEU A 110 3.80 3.85 -6.33
CA LEU A 110 4.05 3.33 -7.66
C LEU A 110 5.08 4.19 -8.40
N PHE A 111 4.93 5.52 -8.38
CA PHE A 111 5.85 6.43 -9.02
C PHE A 111 7.31 6.23 -8.57
N TRP A 112 7.53 6.02 -7.27
CA TRP A 112 8.87 5.76 -6.74
C TRP A 112 9.38 4.34 -6.97
N SER A 113 8.52 3.40 -7.35
CA SER A 113 8.92 1.99 -7.39
C SER A 113 9.83 1.66 -8.56
N GLU A 114 9.69 2.39 -9.65
CA GLU A 114 10.42 2.17 -10.90
C GLU A 114 10.66 3.50 -11.60
N GLY A 115 11.71 3.57 -12.42
CA GLY A 115 12.03 4.75 -13.22
C GLY A 115 12.67 5.91 -12.43
N SER A 116 12.97 6.97 -13.18
CA SER A 116 13.57 8.19 -12.64
C SER A 116 12.49 9.11 -12.06
N MET A 117 12.80 9.81 -10.97
CA MET A 117 12.03 10.94 -10.46
C MET A 117 12.31 12.24 -11.23
N ALA A 118 13.38 12.27 -12.02
CA ALA A 118 13.67 13.40 -12.90
C ALA A 118 12.90 13.25 -14.23
N PRO A 119 12.31 14.33 -14.75
CA PRO A 119 11.73 14.38 -16.09
C PRO A 119 12.69 13.91 -17.18
N ALA A 120 12.13 13.48 -18.32
CA ALA A 120 12.91 13.13 -19.49
C ALA A 120 13.80 14.30 -19.94
N GLY A 121 15.04 13.98 -20.30
CA GLY A 121 16.05 14.96 -20.71
C GLY A 121 16.89 15.56 -19.58
N LEU A 122 16.61 15.17 -18.32
CA LEU A 122 17.47 15.48 -17.16
C LEU A 122 18.20 14.23 -16.67
N ASP A 123 19.24 14.44 -15.88
CA ASP A 123 19.97 13.35 -15.23
C ASP A 123 19.02 12.54 -14.32
N ALA A 124 19.12 11.22 -14.42
CA ALA A 124 18.24 10.33 -13.69
C ALA A 124 18.46 10.45 -12.16
N VAL A 125 17.36 10.59 -11.42
CA VAL A 125 17.37 10.61 -9.95
C VAL A 125 16.46 9.51 -9.46
N TYR A 126 17.02 8.57 -8.70
CA TYR A 126 16.27 7.43 -8.17
C TYR A 126 15.91 7.64 -6.71
N PRO A 127 14.70 7.23 -6.28
CA PRO A 127 14.30 7.31 -4.88
C PRO A 127 15.08 6.29 -4.03
N GLU A 128 15.12 6.53 -2.72
CA GLU A 128 15.57 5.49 -1.80
C GLU A 128 14.62 4.28 -1.87
N ALA A 129 15.19 3.07 -1.86
CA ALA A 129 14.47 1.83 -2.13
C ALA A 129 13.31 1.53 -1.14
N ASP A 130 13.32 2.16 0.04
CA ASP A 130 12.30 2.01 1.06
C ASP A 130 11.13 3.00 0.94
N LEU A 131 11.22 4.02 0.09
CA LEU A 131 10.16 5.02 -0.05
C LEU A 131 8.88 4.43 -0.62
N SER A 132 8.96 3.60 -1.67
CA SER A 132 7.78 2.93 -2.24
C SER A 132 7.05 2.05 -1.24
N PRO A 133 7.67 1.03 -0.60
CA PRO A 133 6.94 0.20 0.36
C PRO A 133 6.44 1.01 1.57
N THR A 134 7.17 2.04 2.01
CA THR A 134 6.68 2.92 3.10
C THR A 134 5.45 3.70 2.68
N MET A 135 5.40 4.19 1.44
CA MET A 135 4.25 4.93 0.93
C MET A 135 3.05 4.01 0.63
N LEU A 136 3.28 2.77 0.21
CA LEU A 136 2.22 1.76 0.13
C LEU A 136 1.63 1.46 1.52
N LEU A 137 2.45 1.39 2.57
CA LEU A 137 1.96 1.28 3.95
C LEU A 137 1.08 2.48 4.33
N CYS A 138 1.44 3.70 3.94
CA CYS A 138 0.57 4.88 4.12
C CYS A 138 -0.77 4.72 3.40
N SER A 139 -0.78 4.18 2.18
CA SER A 139 -2.03 3.88 1.45
C SER A 139 -2.93 2.89 2.20
N LEU A 140 -2.36 1.81 2.78
CA LEU A 140 -3.10 0.84 3.60
C LEU A 140 -3.66 1.48 4.89
N LYS A 141 -2.89 2.36 5.53
CA LYS A 141 -3.33 3.13 6.71
C LYS A 141 -4.50 4.05 6.34
N SER A 142 -4.39 4.83 5.27
CA SER A 142 -5.47 5.70 4.80
C SER A 142 -6.71 4.91 4.36
N SER A 143 -6.53 3.73 3.75
CA SER A 143 -7.63 2.82 3.42
C SER A 143 -8.35 2.30 4.66
N SER A 144 -7.60 1.99 5.72
CA SER A 144 -8.17 1.58 7.01
C SER A 144 -9.00 2.70 7.65
N LEU A 145 -8.52 3.94 7.58
CA LEU A 145 -9.29 5.11 8.05
C LEU A 145 -10.59 5.29 7.26
N ALA A 146 -10.52 5.20 5.93
CA ALA A 146 -11.70 5.31 5.07
C ALA A 146 -12.75 4.22 5.36
N LEU A 147 -12.30 2.97 5.56
CA LEU A 147 -13.18 1.84 5.88
C LEU A 147 -13.77 1.91 7.29
N ALA A 148 -13.07 2.53 8.25
CA ALA A 148 -13.54 2.66 9.61
C ALA A 148 -14.71 3.66 9.74
N GLY A 149 -14.74 4.70 8.89
CA GLY A 149 -15.71 5.79 9.01
C GLY A 149 -15.59 6.48 10.38
N GLU A 150 -16.64 6.44 11.19
CA GLU A 150 -16.65 7.01 12.55
C GLU A 150 -16.08 6.05 13.62
N GLN A 151 -15.69 4.83 13.24
CA GLN A 151 -15.18 3.82 14.16
C GLN A 151 -13.66 3.94 14.34
N LEU A 152 -13.11 3.13 15.26
CA LEU A 152 -11.66 3.07 15.47
C LEU A 152 -10.95 2.55 14.20
N PRO A 153 -9.75 3.08 13.86
CA PRO A 153 -8.97 2.62 12.71
C PRO A 153 -8.73 1.10 12.67
N LEU A 154 -8.66 0.46 13.85
CA LEU A 154 -8.54 -0.99 13.98
C LEU A 154 -9.69 -1.74 13.29
N VAL A 155 -10.91 -1.20 13.30
CA VAL A 155 -12.05 -1.86 12.64
C VAL A 155 -11.86 -1.85 11.14
N GLY A 156 -11.54 -0.69 10.56
CA GLY A 156 -11.24 -0.60 9.13
C GLY A 156 -10.01 -1.42 8.73
N ALA A 157 -9.00 -1.53 9.60
CA ALA A 157 -7.84 -2.37 9.36
C ALA A 157 -8.19 -3.88 9.33
N ARG A 158 -9.12 -4.34 10.17
CA ARG A 158 -9.64 -5.73 10.11
C ARG A 158 -10.37 -5.98 8.80
N THR A 159 -11.28 -5.08 8.42
CA THR A 159 -11.99 -5.16 7.13
C THR A 159 -11.03 -5.17 5.95
N LEU A 160 -10.01 -4.30 5.97
CA LEU A 160 -9.01 -4.26 4.91
C LEU A 160 -8.21 -5.55 4.87
N MET A 161 -7.79 -6.09 6.01
CA MET A 161 -7.03 -7.34 6.05
C MET A 161 -7.85 -8.52 5.48
N ASP A 162 -9.13 -8.63 5.80
CA ASP A 162 -10.01 -9.66 5.23
C ASP A 162 -10.13 -9.54 3.70
N LYS A 163 -10.19 -8.31 3.18
CA LYS A 163 -10.15 -8.04 1.73
C LYS A 163 -8.82 -8.47 1.11
N LEU A 164 -7.69 -8.08 1.70
CA LEU A 164 -6.35 -8.44 1.22
C LEU A 164 -6.16 -9.96 1.16
N LEU A 165 -6.55 -10.67 2.22
CA LEU A 165 -6.45 -12.14 2.30
C LEU A 165 -7.36 -12.84 1.27
N SER A 166 -8.52 -12.26 0.98
CA SER A 166 -9.45 -12.77 -0.03
C SER A 166 -8.90 -12.55 -1.45
N ALA A 167 -8.32 -11.37 -1.72
CA ALA A 167 -7.70 -11.03 -3.00
C ALA A 167 -6.38 -11.80 -3.26
N GLU A 168 -5.68 -12.25 -2.21
CA GLU A 168 -4.55 -13.19 -2.35
C GLU A 168 -4.98 -14.56 -2.91
N GLY A 169 -6.16 -15.04 -2.51
CA GLY A 169 -6.67 -16.37 -2.85
C GLY A 169 -7.32 -16.47 -4.23
N GLY A 170 -7.72 -15.34 -4.82
CA GLY A 170 -8.17 -15.25 -6.20
C GLY A 170 -6.98 -15.42 -7.16
N ARG A 171 -6.91 -16.59 -7.81
CA ARG A 171 -6.06 -16.84 -8.97
C ARG A 171 -6.88 -16.77 -10.24
#